data_AF-A0A9E3DLR6-F1
#
_entry.id   AF-A0A9E3DLR6-F1
#
_cell.length_a   1.000
_cell.length_b   1.000
_cell.length_c   1.000
_cell.angle_alpha   90.00
_cell.angle_beta   90.00
_cell.angle_gamma   90.00
#
_symmetry.space_group_name_H-M   'P 1'
#
loop_
_entity.id
_entity.type
_entity.pdbx_description
1 polymer ?
#
loop_
_entity_poly.entity_id
_entity_poly.type
_entity_poly.pdbx_seq_one_letter_code
_entity_poly.pdbx_strand_id
1 'polypeptide(L)'
;SGAVTVVWVSSMTLIGLSVLITVLLDAPDEGRWFRPPLRRAMAGAALVVAVAAAVFVPLPGGNHHLAGTDPTVQAVAAVLAAICVVFSLLLIPAALLSRRGWAMLPVTLRPWAGGWMAAPVLVIAGLLGGGFGAGVAITVQQAVRDVPLQLPEGYRYVTLLWGASAVLVAVAAIVGAAVVLMTRRGIGAELTLLHENRPRDAQLAASAWRRAELGHRHLHHLVLGLAVVLSVGAVLSLALQLPDFALPAWAQPLSGLGVTALGALAIGLLRIVYLASNRPDTARHLGVLADLACFWPRDAHPIVPPCYALKVVPEVVARAAQHLADPSTRVVLTGHSQGSVLMAVAAARLLDTLPAADQERVGLVTAGSPLQWAYSRAFPAVLAHSSLAQLSDRLGERWRSLCRGTDPLGGAVTTWGRQVFHGKLLGIGFTGPLPPATRGRNGALVLGNEHWLPDPQAGPVPGRQWHPGVLRHRDYTSDPEWDRAVALAAGLESESDGQGSPFGGPSPCHRDTE
;
A
#
# COMPACT_ATOMS: atom_id res chain seq x y z
N SER A 1 13.25 -46.10 -5.06
CA SER A 1 12.59 -45.85 -6.36
C SER A 1 11.18 -45.29 -6.18
N GLY A 2 10.30 -45.92 -5.38
CA GLY A 2 8.88 -45.48 -5.24
C GLY A 2 8.67 -44.03 -4.78
N ALA A 3 9.42 -43.53 -3.79
CA ALA A 3 9.25 -42.15 -3.30
C ALA A 3 9.57 -41.09 -4.37
N VAL A 4 10.63 -41.30 -5.19
CA VAL A 4 11.00 -40.42 -6.30
C VAL A 4 9.90 -40.39 -7.35
N THR A 5 9.36 -41.55 -7.71
CA THR A 5 8.25 -41.67 -8.65
C THR A 5 7.01 -40.96 -8.13
N VAL A 6 6.68 -41.08 -6.84
CA VAL A 6 5.56 -40.37 -6.22
C VAL A 6 5.77 -38.85 -6.29
N VAL A 7 6.94 -38.34 -5.88
CA VAL A 7 7.23 -36.89 -5.94
C VAL A 7 7.20 -36.36 -7.38
N TRP A 8 7.73 -37.11 -8.34
CA TRP A 8 7.73 -36.75 -9.76
C TRP A 8 6.31 -36.68 -10.34
N VAL A 9 5.51 -37.73 -10.11
CA VAL A 9 4.11 -37.80 -10.56
C VAL A 9 3.29 -36.69 -9.90
N SER A 10 3.45 -36.45 -8.60
CA SER A 10 2.77 -35.35 -7.91
C SER A 10 3.16 -33.98 -8.47
N SER A 11 4.45 -33.76 -8.77
CA SER A 11 4.93 -32.50 -9.35
C SER A 11 4.35 -32.27 -10.76
N MET A 12 4.37 -33.30 -11.61
CA MET A 12 3.77 -33.23 -12.95
C MET A 12 2.25 -33.03 -12.91
N THR A 13 1.58 -33.68 -11.96
CA THR A 13 0.13 -33.51 -11.74
C THR A 13 -0.18 -32.07 -11.32
N LEU A 14 0.61 -31.49 -10.41
CA LEU A 14 0.46 -30.10 -9.98
C LEU A 14 0.71 -29.10 -11.10
N ILE A 15 1.74 -29.32 -11.93
CA ILE A 15 2.02 -28.49 -13.11
C ILE A 15 0.87 -28.60 -14.11
N GLY A 16 0.43 -29.81 -14.44
CA GLY A 16 -0.69 -30.06 -15.33
C GLY A 16 -1.99 -29.42 -14.84
N LEU A 17 -2.28 -29.55 -13.54
CA LEU A 17 -3.43 -28.92 -12.90
C LEU A 17 -3.32 -27.39 -12.93
N SER A 18 -2.14 -26.83 -12.69
CA SER A 18 -1.91 -25.37 -12.73
C SER A 18 -2.12 -24.82 -14.14
N VAL A 19 -1.62 -25.52 -15.17
CA VAL A 19 -1.85 -25.16 -16.58
C VAL A 19 -3.35 -25.28 -16.91
N LEU A 20 -4.00 -26.36 -16.48
CA LEU A 20 -5.44 -26.57 -16.70
C LEU A 20 -6.28 -25.48 -16.04
N ILE A 21 -6.00 -25.14 -14.77
CA ILE A 21 -6.66 -24.03 -14.07
C ILE A 21 -6.43 -22.72 -14.82
N THR A 22 -5.21 -22.45 -15.28
CA THR A 22 -4.89 -21.24 -16.06
C THR A 22 -5.66 -21.18 -17.39
N VAL A 23 -5.89 -22.33 -18.03
CA VAL A 23 -6.72 -22.44 -19.25
C VAL A 23 -8.19 -22.15 -18.96
N LEU A 24 -8.69 -22.74 -17.87
CA LEU A 24 -10.10 -22.71 -17.47
C LEU A 24 -10.51 -21.41 -16.77
N LEU A 25 -9.57 -20.61 -16.28
CA LEU A 25 -9.85 -19.29 -15.76
C LEU A 25 -10.33 -18.39 -16.90
N ASP A 26 -11.65 -18.19 -17.00
CA ASP A 26 -12.24 -17.22 -17.91
C ASP A 26 -11.78 -15.82 -17.52
N ALA A 27 -11.24 -15.09 -18.50
CA ALA A 27 -10.96 -13.67 -18.35
C ALA A 27 -12.14 -12.91 -18.94
N PRO A 28 -13.00 -12.27 -18.12
CA PRO A 28 -13.94 -11.29 -18.64
C PRO A 28 -13.10 -10.10 -19.13
N ASP A 29 -13.24 -9.83 -20.44
CA ASP A 29 -12.63 -8.74 -21.22
C ASP A 29 -11.12 -8.87 -21.53
N GLU A 30 -10.79 -9.61 -22.60
CA GLU A 30 -9.42 -9.70 -23.13
C GLU A 30 -9.13 -8.61 -24.17
N GLY A 31 -8.04 -7.85 -23.96
CA GLY A 31 -7.52 -6.86 -24.89
C GLY A 31 -7.14 -7.46 -26.26
N ARG A 32 -7.06 -6.59 -27.28
CA ARG A 32 -6.91 -6.92 -28.73
C ARG A 32 -5.82 -7.95 -29.11
N TRP A 33 -4.82 -8.19 -28.25
CA TRP A 33 -3.59 -8.91 -28.57
C TRP A 33 -3.50 -10.34 -27.98
N PHE A 34 -4.27 -10.65 -26.93
CA PHE A 34 -4.29 -11.98 -26.30
C PHE A 34 -5.68 -12.58 -26.43
N ARG A 35 -6.03 -13.09 -27.63
CA ARG A 35 -7.33 -13.72 -27.85
C ARG A 35 -7.39 -15.11 -27.19
N PRO A 36 -8.59 -15.60 -26.78
CA PRO A 36 -8.76 -16.90 -26.14
C PRO A 36 -8.11 -18.10 -26.86
N PRO A 37 -8.14 -18.21 -28.21
CA PRO A 37 -7.52 -19.34 -28.90
C PRO A 37 -5.99 -19.35 -28.76
N LEU A 38 -5.33 -18.18 -28.77
CA LEU A 38 -3.87 -18.10 -28.61
C LEU A 38 -3.45 -18.51 -27.20
N ARG A 39 -4.18 -18.05 -26.17
CA ARG A 39 -3.96 -18.44 -24.77
C ARG A 39 -4.12 -19.94 -24.56
N ARG A 40 -5.21 -20.51 -25.10
CA ARG A 40 -5.47 -21.96 -25.06
C ARG A 40 -4.41 -22.75 -25.84
N ALA A 41 -3.95 -22.25 -26.98
CA ALA A 41 -2.88 -22.88 -27.75
C ALA A 41 -1.54 -22.83 -27.01
N MET A 42 -1.16 -21.71 -26.41
CA MET A 42 0.07 -21.58 -25.62
C MET A 42 0.06 -22.48 -24.39
N ALA A 43 -1.07 -22.53 -23.68
CA ALA A 43 -1.21 -23.40 -22.52
C ALA A 43 -1.30 -24.88 -22.90
N GLY A 44 -1.96 -25.22 -24.02
CA GLY A 44 -1.93 -26.56 -24.59
C GLY A 44 -0.52 -26.98 -25.00
N ALA A 45 0.25 -26.09 -25.64
CA ALA A 45 1.65 -26.33 -25.96
C ALA A 45 2.49 -26.51 -24.70
N ALA A 46 2.30 -25.69 -23.65
CA ALA A 46 2.98 -25.86 -22.38
C ALA A 46 2.65 -27.19 -21.70
N LEU A 47 1.38 -27.63 -21.75
CA LEU A 47 0.96 -28.94 -21.25
C LEU A 47 1.60 -30.09 -22.04
N VAL A 48 1.61 -30.00 -23.37
CA VAL A 48 2.25 -30.99 -24.24
C VAL A 48 3.75 -31.06 -23.96
N VAL A 49 4.43 -29.93 -23.78
CA VAL A 49 5.84 -29.89 -23.41
C VAL A 49 6.07 -30.49 -22.03
N ALA A 50 5.22 -30.20 -21.04
CA ALA A 50 5.32 -30.78 -19.70
C ALA A 50 5.11 -32.31 -19.71
N VAL A 51 4.11 -32.79 -20.44
CA VAL A 51 3.83 -34.22 -20.60
C VAL A 51 4.94 -34.91 -21.40
N ALA A 52 5.41 -34.30 -22.49
CA ALA A 52 6.53 -34.82 -23.26
C ALA A 52 7.80 -34.89 -22.41
N ALA A 53 8.08 -33.87 -21.59
CA ALA A 53 9.19 -33.91 -20.65
C ALA A 53 9.01 -35.03 -19.61
N ALA A 54 7.79 -35.24 -19.08
CA ALA A 54 7.52 -36.30 -18.11
C ALA A 54 7.66 -37.73 -18.70
N VAL A 55 7.34 -37.90 -19.98
CA VAL A 55 7.33 -39.20 -20.68
C VAL A 55 8.69 -39.54 -21.29
N PHE A 56 9.35 -38.55 -21.92
CA PHE A 56 10.57 -38.77 -22.72
C PHE A 56 11.86 -38.45 -21.99
N VAL A 57 11.83 -37.77 -20.83
CA VAL A 57 13.02 -37.59 -20.00
C VAL A 57 13.12 -38.78 -19.04
N PRO A 58 14.02 -39.76 -19.29
CA PRO A 58 14.21 -40.86 -18.37
C PRO A 58 14.63 -40.33 -17.00
N LEU A 59 14.03 -40.87 -15.93
CA LEU A 59 14.48 -40.61 -14.56
C LEU A 59 15.96 -41.03 -14.48
N PRO A 60 16.89 -40.11 -14.19
CA PRO A 60 18.32 -40.41 -14.27
C PRO A 60 18.67 -41.53 -13.27
N GLY A 61 19.36 -42.58 -13.76
CA GLY A 61 19.74 -43.75 -12.97
C GLY A 61 21.01 -43.59 -12.11
N GLY A 62 21.41 -42.35 -11.79
CA GLY A 62 22.65 -42.02 -11.06
C GLY A 62 22.52 -40.70 -10.29
N ASN A 63 23.62 -40.09 -9.83
CA ASN A 63 23.61 -38.76 -9.18
C ASN A 63 22.69 -37.82 -9.98
N HIS A 64 21.58 -37.40 -9.37
CA HIS A 64 20.41 -36.88 -10.10
C HIS A 64 20.61 -35.40 -10.45
N HIS A 65 21.71 -35.08 -11.14
CA HIS A 65 21.95 -33.77 -11.74
C HIS A 65 21.24 -33.73 -13.09
N LEU A 66 20.10 -33.07 -13.14
CA LEU A 66 19.35 -32.90 -14.38
C LEU A 66 20.17 -32.01 -15.33
N ALA A 67 20.55 -32.55 -16.48
CA ALA A 67 21.29 -31.79 -17.49
C ALA A 67 20.48 -30.54 -17.89
N GLY A 68 21.13 -29.38 -17.89
CA GLY A 68 20.52 -28.11 -18.31
C GLY A 68 19.83 -27.30 -17.20
N THR A 69 19.77 -27.77 -15.95
CA THR A 69 19.16 -27.00 -14.85
C THR A 69 19.96 -25.76 -14.47
N ASP A 70 21.28 -25.86 -14.30
CA ASP A 70 22.14 -24.69 -14.06
C ASP A 70 22.04 -23.61 -15.13
N PRO A 71 22.23 -23.91 -16.44
CA PRO A 71 22.11 -22.87 -17.46
C PRO A 71 20.69 -22.32 -17.55
N THR A 72 19.66 -23.10 -17.23
CA THR A 72 18.28 -22.59 -17.16
C THR A 72 18.10 -21.60 -16.01
N VAL A 73 18.55 -21.95 -14.80
CA VAL A 73 18.47 -21.04 -13.64
C VAL A 73 19.27 -19.77 -13.87
N GLN A 74 20.48 -19.90 -14.43
CA GLN A 74 21.32 -18.75 -14.80
C GLN A 74 20.68 -17.89 -15.88
N ALA A 75 20.10 -18.48 -16.93
CA ALA A 75 19.40 -17.76 -17.97
C ALA A 75 18.18 -17.01 -17.44
N VAL A 76 17.35 -17.65 -16.60
CA VAL A 76 16.19 -17.00 -15.97
C VAL A 76 16.64 -15.83 -15.07
N ALA A 77 17.69 -16.03 -14.27
CA ALA A 77 18.25 -14.97 -13.42
C ALA A 77 18.81 -13.81 -14.26
N ALA A 78 19.53 -14.11 -15.35
CA ALA A 78 20.10 -13.11 -16.26
C ALA A 78 19.01 -12.33 -16.99
N VAL A 79 17.96 -13.00 -17.49
CA VAL A 79 16.80 -12.35 -18.12
C VAL A 79 16.08 -11.45 -17.11
N LEU A 80 15.85 -11.92 -15.88
CA LEU A 80 15.24 -11.10 -14.83
C LEU A 80 16.09 -9.88 -14.49
N ALA A 81 17.41 -10.04 -14.36
CA ALA A 81 18.34 -8.93 -14.13
C ALA A 81 18.31 -7.93 -15.31
N ALA A 82 18.33 -8.42 -16.54
CA ALA A 82 18.22 -7.59 -17.74
C ALA A 82 16.89 -6.82 -17.77
N ILE A 83 15.76 -7.45 -17.43
CA ILE A 83 14.46 -6.78 -17.32
C ILE A 83 14.53 -5.66 -16.26
N CYS A 84 15.08 -5.94 -15.08
CA CYS A 84 15.24 -4.92 -14.03
C CYS A 84 16.11 -3.74 -14.49
N VAL A 85 17.22 -3.99 -15.20
CA VAL A 85 18.10 -2.94 -15.74
C VAL A 85 17.41 -2.15 -16.84
N VAL A 86 16.81 -2.82 -17.84
CA VAL A 86 16.11 -2.16 -18.95
C VAL A 86 14.95 -1.34 -18.41
N PHE A 87 14.12 -1.89 -17.53
CA PHE A 87 13.02 -1.17 -16.89
C PHE A 87 13.52 0.06 -16.12
N SER A 88 14.60 -0.10 -15.35
CA SER A 88 15.24 1.00 -14.62
C SER A 88 15.72 2.12 -15.54
N LEU A 89 16.36 1.78 -16.67
CA LEU A 89 16.83 2.73 -17.67
C LEU A 89 15.68 3.44 -18.38
N LEU A 90 14.61 2.71 -18.72
CA LEU A 90 13.41 3.28 -19.35
C LEU A 90 12.65 4.25 -18.44
N LEU A 91 12.76 4.09 -17.11
CA LEU A 91 12.19 5.03 -16.15
C LEU A 91 12.99 6.34 -16.02
N ILE A 92 14.28 6.37 -16.38
CA ILE A 92 15.13 7.56 -16.23
C ILE A 92 14.56 8.75 -17.04
N PRO A 93 14.28 8.64 -18.35
CA PRO A 93 13.69 9.74 -19.12
C PRO A 93 12.38 10.24 -18.53
N ALA A 94 11.47 9.34 -18.15
CA ALA A 94 10.17 9.71 -17.56
C ALA A 94 10.33 10.51 -16.26
N ALA A 95 11.27 10.10 -15.40
CA ALA A 95 11.61 10.82 -14.19
C ALA A 95 12.25 12.19 -14.51
N LEU A 96 13.21 12.25 -15.43
CA LEU A 96 13.89 13.49 -15.81
C LEU A 96 12.94 14.53 -16.42
N LEU A 97 12.00 14.11 -17.28
CA LEU A 97 10.99 14.99 -17.87
C LEU A 97 10.04 15.56 -16.81
N SER A 98 9.69 14.76 -15.80
CA SER A 98 8.76 15.15 -14.74
C SER A 98 9.42 15.95 -13.61
N ARG A 99 10.77 15.93 -13.49
CA ARG A 99 11.52 16.58 -12.40
C ARG A 99 11.23 18.07 -12.27
N ARG A 100 11.07 18.80 -13.37
CA ARG A 100 10.82 20.25 -13.33
C ARG A 100 9.50 20.57 -12.62
N GLY A 101 8.45 19.82 -12.92
CA GLY A 101 7.15 19.97 -12.24
C GLY A 101 7.24 19.65 -10.76
N TRP A 102 7.99 18.60 -10.39
CA TRP A 102 8.13 18.19 -8.98
C TRP A 102 9.08 19.07 -8.17
N ALA A 103 10.03 19.77 -8.81
CA ALA A 103 10.96 20.65 -8.12
C ALA A 103 10.23 21.82 -7.41
N MET A 104 9.11 22.27 -7.98
CA MET A 104 8.25 23.30 -7.39
C MET A 104 7.49 22.82 -6.14
N LEU A 105 7.34 21.50 -5.97
CA LEU A 105 6.66 20.95 -4.81
C LEU A 105 7.56 20.96 -3.57
N PRO A 106 7.00 21.20 -2.37
CA PRO A 106 7.68 20.95 -1.10
C PRO A 106 8.19 19.51 -1.03
N VAL A 107 9.33 19.30 -0.36
CA VAL A 107 10.00 17.98 -0.26
C VAL A 107 9.07 16.88 0.25
N THR A 108 8.13 17.21 1.14
CA THR A 108 7.15 16.26 1.71
C THR A 108 6.11 15.78 0.70
N LEU A 109 5.89 16.50 -0.41
CA LEU A 109 4.92 16.17 -1.46
C LEU A 109 5.60 15.62 -2.71
N ARG A 110 6.93 15.70 -2.79
CA ARG A 110 7.67 15.17 -3.95
C ARG A 110 7.53 13.66 -4.04
N PRO A 111 7.47 13.10 -5.26
CA PRO A 111 7.44 11.66 -5.44
C PRO A 111 8.61 10.93 -4.80
N TRP A 112 8.35 9.73 -4.30
CA TRP A 112 9.37 8.89 -3.70
C TRP A 112 10.44 8.53 -4.73
N ALA A 113 11.70 8.61 -4.32
CA ALA A 113 12.85 8.43 -5.21
C ALA A 113 12.81 9.31 -6.48
N GLY A 114 12.13 10.47 -6.44
CA GLY A 114 11.93 11.30 -7.62
C GLY A 114 11.20 10.58 -8.75
N GLY A 115 10.19 9.77 -8.41
CA GLY A 115 9.35 9.03 -9.37
C GLY A 115 9.92 7.68 -9.80
N TRP A 116 11.11 7.30 -9.31
CA TRP A 116 11.80 6.08 -9.73
C TRP A 116 11.46 4.85 -8.86
N MET A 117 10.54 4.98 -7.91
CA MET A 117 10.25 3.96 -6.88
C MET A 117 9.85 2.58 -7.44
N ALA A 118 9.27 2.53 -8.64
CA ALA A 118 8.86 1.28 -9.28
C ALA A 118 10.05 0.34 -9.57
N ALA A 119 11.23 0.87 -9.92
CA ALA A 119 12.41 0.05 -10.22
C ALA A 119 12.94 -0.72 -8.99
N PRO A 120 13.20 -0.08 -7.84
CA PRO A 120 13.53 -0.75 -6.59
C PRO A 120 12.51 -1.82 -6.17
N VAL A 121 11.21 -1.53 -6.35
CA VAL A 121 10.14 -2.49 -6.02
C VAL A 121 10.19 -3.71 -6.92
N LEU A 122 10.41 -3.53 -8.23
CA LEU A 122 10.56 -4.63 -9.19
C LEU A 122 11.75 -5.54 -8.83
N VAL A 123 12.88 -4.95 -8.45
CA VAL A 123 14.07 -5.72 -8.02
C VAL A 123 13.77 -6.55 -6.78
N ILE A 124 13.15 -5.94 -5.75
CA ILE A 124 12.76 -6.67 -4.53
C ILE A 124 11.83 -7.83 -4.90
N ALA A 125 10.82 -7.59 -5.73
CA ALA A 125 9.85 -8.62 -6.14
C ALA A 125 10.53 -9.79 -6.88
N GLY A 126 11.43 -9.48 -7.84
CA GLY A 126 12.18 -10.50 -8.57
C GLY A 126 13.08 -11.34 -7.68
N LEU A 127 13.84 -10.70 -6.78
CA LEU A 127 14.72 -11.39 -5.84
C LEU A 127 13.95 -12.20 -4.79
N LEU A 128 12.76 -11.74 -4.39
CA LEU A 128 11.87 -12.48 -3.50
C LEU A 128 11.37 -13.76 -4.16
N GLY A 129 10.97 -13.69 -5.44
CA GLY A 129 10.60 -14.86 -6.23
C GLY A 129 11.74 -15.88 -6.35
N GLY A 130 12.94 -15.42 -6.72
CA GLY A 130 14.13 -16.28 -6.78
C GLY A 130 14.52 -16.89 -5.42
N GLY A 131 14.41 -16.09 -4.35
CA GLY A 131 14.66 -16.52 -2.97
C GLY A 131 13.73 -17.64 -2.53
N PHE A 132 12.41 -17.45 -2.67
CA PHE A 132 11.44 -18.49 -2.34
C PHE A 132 11.62 -19.75 -3.20
N GLY A 133 11.90 -19.59 -4.50
CA GLY A 133 12.19 -20.73 -5.39
C GLY A 133 13.37 -21.57 -4.90
N ALA A 134 14.50 -20.93 -4.60
CA ALA A 134 15.69 -21.59 -4.07
C ALA A 134 15.43 -22.21 -2.68
N GLY A 135 14.75 -21.48 -1.78
CA GLY A 135 14.43 -21.94 -0.44
C GLY A 135 13.55 -23.20 -0.43
N VAL A 136 12.52 -23.24 -1.29
CA VAL A 136 11.66 -24.42 -1.46
C VAL A 136 12.47 -25.58 -2.01
N ALA A 137 13.27 -25.37 -3.05
CA ALA A 137 14.08 -26.43 -3.64
C ALA A 137 15.04 -27.07 -2.64
N ILE A 138 15.74 -26.26 -1.84
CA ILE A 138 16.66 -26.73 -0.78
C ILE A 138 15.90 -27.46 0.32
N THR A 139 14.74 -26.94 0.73
CA THR A 139 13.92 -27.59 1.76
C THR A 139 13.42 -28.95 1.28
N VAL A 140 12.99 -29.07 0.02
CA VAL A 140 12.56 -30.35 -0.58
C VAL A 140 13.73 -31.33 -0.69
N GLN A 141 14.91 -30.89 -1.14
CA GLN A 141 16.12 -31.73 -1.15
C GLN A 141 16.44 -32.26 0.25
N GLN A 142 16.31 -31.42 1.28
CA GLN A 142 16.51 -31.82 2.68
C GLN A 142 15.39 -32.69 3.25
N ALA A 143 14.20 -32.72 2.65
CA ALA A 143 13.11 -33.60 3.06
C ALA A 143 13.24 -34.99 2.42
N VAL A 144 13.81 -35.07 1.21
CA VAL A 144 14.02 -36.31 0.45
C VAL A 144 15.50 -36.73 0.51
N ARG A 145 16.07 -36.77 1.73
CA ARG A 145 17.53 -36.97 1.96
C ARG A 145 18.06 -38.29 1.40
N ASP A 146 17.21 -39.29 1.28
CA ASP A 146 17.55 -40.62 0.78
C ASP A 146 17.75 -40.66 -0.75
N VAL A 147 17.52 -39.54 -1.43
CA VAL A 147 17.71 -39.40 -2.87
C VAL A 147 18.85 -38.40 -3.11
N PRO A 148 19.93 -38.79 -3.79
CA PRO A 148 21.05 -37.90 -4.09
C PRO A 148 20.66 -36.92 -5.22
N LEU A 149 19.79 -35.97 -4.89
CA LEU A 149 19.39 -34.84 -5.71
C LEU A 149 20.50 -33.79 -5.66
N GLN A 150 21.01 -33.38 -6.82
CA GLN A 150 21.91 -32.23 -6.91
C GLN A 150 21.12 -31.03 -7.39
N LEU A 151 21.13 -29.97 -6.58
CA LEU A 151 20.50 -28.70 -6.91
C LEU A 151 21.46 -27.81 -7.70
N PRO A 152 20.93 -26.90 -8.54
CA PRO A 152 21.75 -25.92 -9.23
C PRO A 152 22.63 -25.13 -8.25
N GLU A 153 23.90 -24.95 -8.60
CA GLU A 153 24.85 -24.25 -7.73
C GLU A 153 24.40 -22.81 -7.44
N GLY A 154 23.71 -22.19 -8.40
CA GLY A 154 23.10 -20.87 -8.29
C GLY A 154 22.22 -20.68 -7.04
N TYR A 155 21.51 -21.73 -6.59
CA TYR A 155 20.62 -21.64 -5.43
C TYR A 155 21.36 -21.35 -4.14
N ARG A 156 22.59 -21.85 -4.00
CA ARG A 156 23.44 -21.56 -2.82
C ARG A 156 23.79 -20.07 -2.74
N TYR A 157 24.05 -19.42 -3.87
CA TYR A 157 24.37 -17.99 -3.92
C TYR A 157 23.15 -17.11 -3.68
N VAL A 158 21.96 -17.58 -4.09
CA VAL A 158 20.68 -16.92 -3.80
C VAL A 158 20.36 -17.01 -2.30
N THR A 159 20.51 -18.17 -1.66
CA THR A 159 20.25 -18.27 -0.22
C THR A 159 21.31 -17.55 0.62
N LEU A 160 22.56 -17.53 0.18
CA LEU A 160 23.61 -16.73 0.82
C LEU A 160 23.28 -15.23 0.79
N LEU A 161 22.79 -14.71 -0.35
CA LEU A 161 22.28 -13.34 -0.47
C LEU A 161 21.21 -13.04 0.58
N TRP A 162 20.22 -13.93 0.71
CA TRP A 162 19.13 -13.76 1.67
C TRP A 162 19.61 -13.85 3.12
N GLY A 163 20.58 -14.72 3.42
CA GLY A 163 21.19 -14.80 4.75
C GLY A 163 21.95 -13.54 5.13
N ALA A 164 22.81 -13.04 4.23
CA ALA A 164 23.53 -11.80 4.44
C ALA A 164 22.57 -10.61 4.60
N SER A 165 21.54 -10.55 3.75
CA SER A 165 20.52 -9.50 3.80
C SER A 165 19.72 -9.54 5.11
N ALA A 166 19.37 -10.74 5.60
CA ALA A 166 18.67 -10.91 6.87
C ALA A 166 19.50 -10.40 8.05
N VAL A 167 20.81 -10.67 8.08
CA VAL A 167 21.72 -10.14 9.09
C VAL A 167 21.78 -8.61 9.03
N LEU A 168 21.96 -8.03 7.84
CA LEU A 168 22.00 -6.57 7.66
C LEU A 168 20.70 -5.90 8.10
N VAL A 169 19.55 -6.46 7.72
CA VAL A 169 18.23 -5.96 8.14
C VAL A 169 18.05 -6.07 9.65
N ALA A 170 18.48 -7.17 10.26
CA ALA A 170 18.40 -7.35 11.72
C ALA A 170 19.28 -6.31 12.46
N VAL A 171 20.51 -6.09 12.01
CA VAL A 171 21.41 -5.07 12.58
C VAL A 171 20.81 -3.67 12.41
N ALA A 172 20.31 -3.33 11.22
CA ALA A 172 19.66 -2.04 10.98
C ALA A 172 18.42 -1.83 11.86
N ALA A 173 17.62 -2.89 12.06
CA ALA A 173 16.45 -2.84 12.94
C ALA A 173 16.84 -2.64 14.41
N ILE A 174 17.89 -3.32 14.89
CA ILE A 174 18.40 -3.17 16.26
C ILE A 174 18.94 -1.76 16.48
N VAL A 175 19.77 -1.25 15.56
CA VAL A 175 20.32 0.11 15.63
C VAL A 175 19.19 1.14 15.57
N GLY A 176 18.23 0.98 14.65
CA GLY A 176 17.07 1.85 14.54
C GLY A 176 16.21 1.84 15.80
N ALA A 177 15.94 0.67 16.37
CA ALA A 177 15.21 0.54 17.64
C ALA A 177 15.98 1.20 18.79
N ALA A 178 17.29 0.99 18.89
CA ALA A 178 18.13 1.62 19.90
C ALA A 178 18.09 3.15 19.77
N VAL A 179 18.26 3.70 18.55
CA VAL A 179 18.15 5.14 18.30
C VAL A 179 16.77 5.68 18.69
N VAL A 180 15.69 4.99 18.33
CA VAL A 180 14.31 5.41 18.67
C VAL A 180 14.05 5.35 20.18
N LEU A 181 14.58 4.33 20.87
CA LEU A 181 14.44 4.17 22.33
C LEU A 181 15.31 5.19 23.09
N MET A 182 16.51 5.50 22.59
CA MET A 182 17.43 6.47 23.19
C MET A 182 16.99 7.92 22.94
N THR A 183 16.30 8.19 21.83
CA THR A 183 15.73 9.52 21.57
C THR A 183 14.44 9.73 22.35
N ARG A 184 14.58 10.16 23.61
CA ARG A 184 13.49 10.77 24.37
C ARG A 184 13.18 12.14 23.77
N ARG A 185 12.03 12.23 23.09
CA ARG A 185 11.49 13.51 22.59
C ARG A 185 10.22 13.84 23.37
N GLY A 186 10.11 15.11 23.74
CA GLY A 186 8.92 15.65 24.41
C GLY A 186 7.67 15.55 23.56
N ILE A 187 6.54 15.90 24.16
CA ILE A 187 5.25 15.98 23.47
C ILE A 187 5.33 17.11 22.44
N GLY A 188 5.04 16.81 21.17
CA GLY A 188 5.09 17.79 20.09
C GLY A 188 4.02 18.87 20.27
N ALA A 189 4.30 20.10 19.83
CA ALA A 189 3.40 21.24 20.02
C ALA A 189 2.01 21.03 19.40
N GLU A 190 1.92 20.38 18.22
CA GLU A 190 0.64 20.02 17.58
C GLU A 190 -0.21 19.13 18.50
N LEU A 191 0.43 18.15 19.14
CA LEU A 191 -0.24 17.19 20.01
C LEU A 191 -0.67 17.85 21.33
N THR A 192 0.17 18.72 21.90
CA THR A 192 -0.18 19.53 23.07
C THR A 192 -1.37 20.43 22.78
N LEU A 193 -1.44 21.03 21.58
CA LEU A 193 -2.55 21.86 21.17
C LEU A 193 -3.84 21.05 20.96
N LEU A 194 -3.77 19.88 20.33
CA LEU A 194 -4.94 19.00 20.15
C LEU A 194 -5.53 18.52 21.49
N HIS A 195 -4.68 18.24 22.47
CA HIS A 195 -5.06 17.78 23.80
C HIS A 195 -4.90 18.88 24.86
N GLU A 196 -5.28 20.11 24.51
CA GLU A 196 -5.27 21.23 25.45
C GLU A 196 -6.02 20.86 26.74
N ASN A 197 -5.42 21.15 27.90
CA ASN A 197 -5.92 20.76 29.22
C ASN A 197 -6.03 19.25 29.49
N ARG A 198 -5.54 18.39 28.59
CA ARG A 198 -5.51 16.92 28.72
C ARG A 198 -4.10 16.35 28.51
N PRO A 199 -3.11 16.70 29.35
CA PRO A 199 -1.73 16.27 29.16
C PRO A 199 -1.52 14.76 29.23
N ARG A 200 -2.38 14.02 29.96
CA ARG A 200 -2.34 12.55 30.02
C ARG A 200 -2.67 11.93 28.65
N ASP A 201 -3.67 12.45 27.96
CA ASP A 201 -4.07 11.97 26.62
C ASP A 201 -2.98 12.27 25.59
N ALA A 202 -2.36 13.45 25.68
CA ALA A 202 -1.19 13.81 24.87
C ALA A 202 -0.03 12.82 25.09
N GLN A 203 0.24 12.42 26.34
CA GLN A 203 1.29 11.44 26.66
C GLN A 203 0.98 10.05 26.09
N LEU A 204 -0.27 9.59 26.19
CA LEU A 204 -0.71 8.30 25.63
C LEU A 204 -0.53 8.27 24.10
N ALA A 205 -0.85 9.37 23.44
CA ALA A 205 -0.78 9.52 21.99
C ALA A 205 0.65 9.71 21.43
N ALA A 206 1.56 10.28 22.22
CA ALA A 206 2.88 10.73 21.76
C ALA A 206 3.71 9.63 21.09
N SER A 207 3.64 8.39 21.58
CA SER A 207 4.38 7.27 20.97
C SER A 207 3.77 6.84 19.63
N ALA A 208 2.44 6.85 19.51
CA ALA A 208 1.74 6.48 18.28
C ALA A 208 1.94 7.55 17.19
N TRP A 209 1.82 8.83 17.57
CA TRP A 209 2.06 9.95 16.66
C TRP A 209 3.48 9.94 16.10
N ARG A 210 4.50 9.75 16.96
CA ARG A 210 5.89 9.66 16.50
C ARG A 210 6.13 8.51 15.53
N ARG A 211 5.54 7.33 15.78
CA ARG A 211 5.67 6.18 14.89
C ARG A 211 5.02 6.43 13.54
N ALA A 212 3.82 7.03 13.52
CA ALA A 212 3.13 7.40 12.30
C ALA A 212 3.96 8.40 11.47
N GLU A 213 4.43 9.48 12.08
CA GLU A 213 5.28 10.48 11.42
C GLU A 213 6.58 9.87 10.88
N LEU A 214 7.26 9.02 11.66
CA LEU A 214 8.46 8.32 11.22
C LEU A 214 8.17 7.43 10.00
N GLY A 215 7.03 6.72 10.01
CA GLY A 215 6.56 5.91 8.88
C GLY A 215 6.35 6.75 7.62
N HIS A 216 5.54 7.81 7.70
CA HIS A 216 5.26 8.70 6.57
C HIS A 216 6.53 9.31 5.96
N ARG A 217 7.53 9.61 6.79
CA ARG A 217 8.76 10.27 6.38
C ARG A 217 9.84 9.31 5.88
N HIS A 218 9.95 8.11 6.44
CA HIS A 218 11.09 7.21 6.21
C HIS A 218 10.77 5.85 5.61
N LEU A 219 9.50 5.43 5.50
CA LEU A 219 9.16 4.10 4.95
C LEU A 219 9.76 3.86 3.56
N HIS A 220 9.67 4.86 2.67
CA HIS A 220 10.25 4.75 1.32
C HIS A 220 11.78 4.68 1.33
N HIS A 221 12.46 5.33 2.28
CA HIS A 221 13.92 5.20 2.46
C HIS A 221 14.30 3.79 2.90
N LEU A 222 13.50 3.14 3.76
CA LEU A 222 13.72 1.76 4.17
C LEU A 222 13.59 0.81 2.98
N VAL A 223 12.55 0.98 2.15
CA VAL A 223 12.37 0.17 0.94
C VAL A 223 13.51 0.40 -0.06
N LEU A 224 13.97 1.64 -0.24
CA LEU A 224 15.14 1.93 -1.08
C LEU A 224 16.43 1.31 -0.52
N GLY A 225 16.67 1.43 0.78
CA GLY A 225 17.83 0.81 1.44
C GLY A 225 17.83 -0.71 1.29
N LEU A 226 16.67 -1.35 1.47
CA LEU A 226 16.50 -2.78 1.25
C LEU A 226 16.78 -3.16 -0.22
N ALA A 227 16.24 -2.41 -1.19
CA ALA A 227 16.51 -2.64 -2.59
C ALA A 227 18.01 -2.50 -2.93
N VAL A 228 18.69 -1.50 -2.37
CA VAL A 228 20.14 -1.30 -2.55
C VAL A 228 20.92 -2.49 -1.99
N VAL A 229 20.65 -2.90 -0.75
CA VAL A 229 21.30 -4.06 -0.11
C VAL A 229 21.10 -5.32 -0.94
N LEU A 230 19.87 -5.59 -1.36
CA LEU A 230 19.54 -6.75 -2.18
C LEU A 230 20.17 -6.68 -3.59
N SER A 231 20.23 -5.51 -4.21
CA SER A 231 20.85 -5.32 -5.53
C SER A 231 22.36 -5.53 -5.49
N VAL A 232 23.04 -4.89 -4.51
CA VAL A 232 24.49 -5.06 -4.31
C VAL A 232 24.81 -6.51 -3.99
N GLY A 233 24.01 -7.13 -3.12
CA GLY A 233 24.16 -8.54 -2.80
C GLY A 233 23.91 -9.44 -4.02
N ALA A 234 22.95 -9.13 -4.90
CA ALA A 234 22.71 -9.90 -6.12
C ALA A 234 23.89 -9.81 -7.10
N VAL A 235 24.47 -8.61 -7.28
CA VAL A 235 25.69 -8.41 -8.08
C VAL A 235 26.87 -9.18 -7.49
N LEU A 236 27.04 -9.13 -6.16
CA LEU A 236 28.09 -9.89 -5.48
C LEU A 236 27.87 -11.40 -5.65
N SER A 237 26.65 -11.90 -5.46
CA SER A 237 26.29 -13.31 -5.70
C SER A 237 26.56 -13.77 -7.13
N LEU A 238 26.49 -12.88 -8.12
CA LEU A 238 26.88 -13.18 -9.49
C LEU A 238 28.41 -13.19 -9.65
N ALA A 239 29.12 -12.23 -9.04
CA ALA A 239 30.59 -12.20 -9.06
C ALA A 239 31.20 -13.44 -8.37
N LEU A 240 30.55 -13.96 -7.32
CA LEU A 240 30.96 -15.18 -6.61
C LEU A 240 30.75 -16.47 -7.41
N GLN A 241 30.08 -16.40 -8.57
CA GLN A 241 29.95 -17.53 -9.51
C GLN A 241 31.09 -17.56 -10.54
N LEU A 242 31.99 -16.56 -10.54
CA LEU A 242 33.18 -16.59 -11.38
C LEU A 242 34.10 -17.74 -10.93
N PRO A 243 34.81 -18.40 -11.88
CA PRO A 243 35.77 -19.45 -11.55
C PRO A 243 36.78 -18.96 -10.51
N ASP A 244 37.21 -19.87 -9.61
CA ASP A 244 38.26 -19.67 -8.60
C ASP A 244 37.88 -18.92 -7.30
N PHE A 245 36.61 -18.54 -7.09
CA PHE A 245 36.20 -17.92 -5.82
C PHE A 245 35.69 -18.94 -4.77
N ALA A 246 36.55 -19.28 -3.80
CA ALA A 246 36.14 -20.10 -2.66
C ALA A 246 35.44 -19.25 -1.59
N LEU A 247 34.23 -19.66 -1.19
CA LEU A 247 33.51 -19.00 -0.08
C LEU A 247 34.28 -19.19 1.23
N PRO A 248 34.63 -18.11 1.95
CA PRO A 248 35.31 -18.22 3.22
C PRO A 248 34.44 -18.95 4.26
N ALA A 249 35.08 -19.66 5.19
CA ALA A 249 34.38 -20.53 6.15
C ALA A 249 33.30 -19.80 6.98
N TRP A 250 33.52 -18.51 7.31
CA TRP A 250 32.55 -17.70 8.06
C TRP A 250 31.25 -17.42 7.29
N ALA A 251 31.27 -17.50 5.95
CA ALA A 251 30.11 -17.22 5.10
C ALA A 251 29.22 -18.46 4.86
N GLN A 252 29.74 -19.67 5.11
CA GLN A 252 29.00 -20.93 4.97
C GLN A 252 27.66 -20.98 5.74
N PRO A 253 27.55 -20.54 7.02
CA PRO A 253 26.28 -20.56 7.74
C PRO A 253 25.23 -19.59 7.16
N LEU A 254 25.61 -18.61 6.34
CA LEU A 254 24.68 -17.62 5.79
C LEU A 254 23.64 -18.27 4.87
N SER A 255 24.01 -19.30 4.11
CA SER A 255 23.04 -20.01 3.25
C SER A 255 21.90 -20.63 4.08
N GLY A 256 22.25 -21.30 5.20
CA GLY A 256 21.27 -21.84 6.14
C GLY A 256 20.40 -20.74 6.76
N LEU A 257 21.01 -19.64 7.20
CA LEU A 257 20.29 -18.46 7.70
C LEU A 257 19.32 -17.89 6.66
N GLY A 258 19.70 -17.86 5.38
CA GLY A 258 18.85 -17.41 4.29
C GLY A 258 17.62 -18.29 4.10
N VAL A 259 17.79 -19.61 4.08
CA VAL A 259 16.67 -20.57 4.02
C VAL A 259 15.76 -20.40 5.24
N THR A 260 16.32 -20.27 6.44
CA THR A 260 15.55 -20.06 7.67
C THR A 260 14.80 -18.72 7.63
N ALA A 261 15.43 -17.63 7.16
CA ALA A 261 14.81 -16.33 7.06
C ALA A 261 13.65 -16.31 6.05
N LEU A 262 13.84 -16.93 4.88
CA LEU A 262 12.79 -17.10 3.88
C LEU A 262 11.64 -17.97 4.40
N GLY A 263 11.95 -19.08 5.08
CA GLY A 263 10.95 -19.94 5.72
C GLY A 263 10.17 -19.20 6.81
N ALA A 264 10.84 -18.44 7.66
CA ALA A 264 10.21 -17.61 8.69
C ALA A 264 9.33 -16.52 8.08
N LEU A 265 9.75 -15.91 6.96
CA LEU A 265 8.96 -14.95 6.21
C LEU A 265 7.69 -15.60 5.63
N ALA A 266 7.80 -16.77 4.98
CA ALA A 266 6.64 -17.51 4.48
C ALA A 266 5.65 -17.88 5.60
N ILE A 267 6.15 -18.44 6.71
CA ILE A 267 5.32 -18.78 7.87
C ILE A 267 4.67 -17.52 8.46
N GLY A 268 5.40 -16.41 8.52
CA GLY A 268 4.87 -15.12 8.97
C GLY A 268 3.72 -14.63 8.09
N LEU A 269 3.88 -14.67 6.77
CA LEU A 269 2.84 -14.30 5.81
C LEU A 269 1.62 -15.23 5.93
N LEU A 270 1.81 -16.55 5.98
CA LEU A 270 0.73 -17.52 6.18
C LEU A 270 0.01 -17.30 7.51
N ARG A 271 0.76 -16.98 8.58
CA ARG A 271 0.18 -16.64 9.88
C ARG A 271 -0.66 -15.37 9.79
N ILE A 272 -0.21 -14.34 9.08
CA ILE A 272 -1.00 -13.11 8.87
C ILE A 272 -2.31 -13.45 8.15
N VAL A 273 -2.26 -14.27 7.09
CA VAL A 273 -3.46 -14.73 6.36
C VAL A 273 -4.39 -15.54 7.28
N TYR A 274 -3.85 -16.51 8.01
CA TYR A 274 -4.63 -17.31 8.97
C TYR A 274 -5.28 -16.45 10.06
N LEU A 275 -4.54 -15.49 10.62
CA LEU A 275 -5.07 -14.56 11.60
C LEU A 275 -6.12 -13.62 11.00
N ALA A 276 -5.97 -13.21 9.74
CA ALA A 276 -6.96 -12.43 9.03
C ALA A 276 -8.27 -13.22 8.86
N SER A 277 -8.21 -14.51 8.52
CA SER A 277 -9.40 -15.35 8.39
C SER A 277 -10.16 -15.57 9.71
N ASN A 278 -9.48 -15.49 10.86
CA ASN A 278 -10.07 -15.78 12.17
C ASN A 278 -10.34 -14.55 13.04
N ARG A 279 -9.84 -13.36 12.66
CA ARG A 279 -9.99 -12.12 13.44
C ARG A 279 -10.46 -10.98 12.54
N PRO A 280 -11.66 -10.42 12.77
CA PRO A 280 -12.21 -9.33 11.95
C PRO A 280 -11.27 -8.12 11.83
N ASP A 281 -10.55 -7.80 12.91
CA ASP A 281 -9.62 -6.67 12.93
C ASP A 281 -8.36 -6.92 12.09
N THR A 282 -7.86 -8.16 12.05
CA THR A 282 -6.72 -8.52 11.18
C THR A 282 -7.17 -8.62 9.73
N ALA A 283 -8.39 -9.13 9.49
CA ALA A 283 -9.01 -9.16 8.16
C ALA A 283 -9.03 -7.77 7.52
N ARG A 284 -9.36 -6.72 8.29
CA ARG A 284 -9.38 -5.34 7.82
C ARG A 284 -8.01 -4.84 7.34
N HIS A 285 -6.92 -5.23 8.01
CA HIS A 285 -5.56 -4.85 7.60
C HIS A 285 -5.11 -5.58 6.35
N LEU A 286 -5.46 -6.88 6.21
CA LEU A 286 -5.19 -7.63 4.98
C LEU A 286 -6.06 -7.14 3.81
N GLY A 287 -7.28 -6.68 4.11
CA GLY A 287 -8.18 -6.00 3.18
C GLY A 287 -7.49 -4.85 2.44
N VAL A 288 -6.68 -4.03 3.13
CA VAL A 288 -5.91 -2.95 2.48
C VAL A 288 -4.97 -3.47 1.38
N LEU A 289 -4.35 -4.64 1.55
CA LEU A 289 -3.50 -5.23 0.51
C LEU A 289 -4.33 -5.75 -0.67
N ALA A 290 -5.47 -6.37 -0.39
CA ALA A 290 -6.42 -6.79 -1.42
C ALA A 290 -6.97 -5.57 -2.18
N ASP A 291 -7.30 -4.49 -1.48
CA ASP A 291 -7.85 -3.27 -2.06
C ASP A 291 -6.80 -2.51 -2.88
N LEU A 292 -5.52 -2.55 -2.48
CA LEU A 292 -4.40 -2.04 -3.28
C LEU A 292 -4.24 -2.86 -4.56
N ALA A 293 -4.32 -4.19 -4.48
CA ALA A 293 -4.22 -5.06 -5.64
C ALA A 293 -5.39 -4.86 -6.62
N CYS A 294 -6.62 -4.77 -6.10
CA CYS A 294 -7.84 -4.56 -6.88
C CYS A 294 -8.01 -3.11 -7.37
N PHE A 295 -7.25 -2.13 -6.86
CA PHE A 295 -7.30 -0.76 -7.37
C PHE A 295 -6.73 -0.65 -8.79
N TRP A 296 -5.67 -1.41 -9.08
CA TRP A 296 -4.93 -1.31 -10.34
C TRP A 296 -5.62 -2.08 -11.48
N PRO A 297 -5.53 -1.56 -12.73
CA PRO A 297 -6.07 -2.27 -13.88
C PRO A 297 -5.36 -3.62 -14.07
N ARG A 298 -6.06 -4.60 -14.64
CA ARG A 298 -5.49 -5.92 -14.96
C ARG A 298 -4.30 -5.84 -15.91
N ASP A 299 -4.21 -4.80 -16.73
CA ASP A 299 -3.05 -4.53 -17.58
C ASP A 299 -1.75 -4.37 -16.77
N ALA A 300 -1.86 -3.92 -15.51
CA ALA A 300 -0.72 -3.77 -14.61
C ALA A 300 -0.44 -5.05 -13.79
N HIS A 301 -1.45 -5.90 -13.55
CA HIS A 301 -1.29 -7.20 -12.89
C HIS A 301 -2.42 -8.19 -13.29
N PRO A 302 -2.19 -9.13 -14.21
CA PRO A 302 -3.26 -9.89 -14.86
C PRO A 302 -3.98 -10.90 -13.95
N ILE A 303 -3.46 -11.18 -12.75
CA ILE A 303 -3.98 -12.22 -11.84
C ILE A 303 -4.95 -11.62 -10.80
N VAL A 304 -5.22 -10.30 -10.80
CA VAL A 304 -6.16 -9.71 -9.83
C VAL A 304 -7.65 -9.85 -10.24
N PRO A 305 -8.57 -9.90 -9.25
CA PRO A 305 -9.99 -9.71 -9.48
C PRO A 305 -10.30 -8.43 -10.29
N PRO A 306 -11.52 -8.29 -10.87
CA PRO A 306 -11.89 -7.09 -11.62
C PRO A 306 -11.60 -5.82 -10.83
N CYS A 307 -10.88 -4.88 -11.46
CA CYS A 307 -10.40 -3.71 -10.74
C CYS A 307 -11.53 -2.77 -10.32
N TYR A 308 -11.34 -2.06 -9.21
CA TYR A 308 -12.34 -1.13 -8.67
C TYR A 308 -12.66 0.03 -9.62
N ALA A 309 -11.70 0.43 -10.46
CA ALA A 309 -11.94 1.44 -11.48
C ALA A 309 -12.97 0.98 -12.55
N LEU A 310 -13.08 -0.34 -12.81
CA LEU A 310 -14.04 -0.89 -13.78
C LEU A 310 -15.39 -1.23 -13.15
N LYS A 311 -15.44 -1.48 -11.84
CA LYS A 311 -16.67 -1.92 -11.16
C LYS A 311 -17.19 -0.91 -10.14
N VAL A 312 -16.42 -0.61 -9.10
CA VAL A 312 -16.86 0.19 -7.96
C VAL A 312 -17.05 1.66 -8.34
N VAL A 313 -16.08 2.26 -9.04
CA VAL A 313 -16.14 3.68 -9.40
C VAL A 313 -17.35 4.00 -10.30
N PRO A 314 -17.60 3.28 -11.41
CA PRO A 314 -18.76 3.55 -12.26
C PRO A 314 -20.10 3.35 -11.54
N GLU A 315 -20.23 2.34 -10.69
CA GLU A 315 -21.47 2.09 -9.93
C GLU A 315 -21.75 3.17 -8.90
N VAL A 316 -20.71 3.65 -8.20
CA VAL A 316 -20.85 4.77 -7.26
C VAL A 316 -21.23 6.06 -7.99
N VAL A 317 -20.58 6.34 -9.13
CA VAL A 317 -20.92 7.50 -9.96
C VAL A 317 -22.36 7.41 -10.47
N ALA A 318 -22.78 6.26 -11.00
CA ALA A 318 -24.14 6.04 -11.49
C ALA A 318 -25.18 6.21 -10.37
N ARG A 319 -24.92 5.65 -9.19
CA ARG A 319 -25.79 5.80 -8.03
C ARG A 319 -25.87 7.25 -7.55
N ALA A 320 -24.74 7.95 -7.49
CA ALA A 320 -24.70 9.36 -7.11
C ALA A 320 -25.48 10.23 -8.11
N ALA A 321 -25.27 10.02 -9.41
CA ALA A 321 -26.02 10.70 -10.47
C ALA A 321 -27.53 10.42 -10.39
N GLN A 322 -27.93 9.19 -10.08
CA GLN A 322 -29.34 8.84 -9.87
C GLN A 322 -29.96 9.62 -8.72
N HIS A 323 -29.27 9.76 -7.59
CA HIS A 323 -29.76 10.57 -6.47
C HIS A 323 -29.77 12.07 -6.79
N LEU A 324 -28.80 12.57 -7.55
CA LEU A 324 -28.73 13.96 -7.97
C LEU A 324 -29.78 14.34 -9.02
N ALA A 325 -30.44 13.37 -9.65
CA ALA A 325 -31.56 13.62 -10.57
C ALA A 325 -32.74 14.34 -9.87
N ASP A 326 -32.87 14.19 -8.55
CA ASP A 326 -33.72 15.05 -7.73
C ASP A 326 -32.97 16.37 -7.42
N PRO A 327 -33.47 17.54 -7.88
CA PRO A 327 -32.82 18.82 -7.65
C PRO A 327 -32.71 19.21 -6.17
N SER A 328 -33.56 18.65 -5.30
CA SER A 328 -33.56 18.91 -3.86
C SER A 328 -32.55 18.03 -3.09
N THR A 329 -31.96 17.04 -3.74
CA THR A 329 -31.02 16.10 -3.13
C THR A 329 -29.58 16.56 -3.29
N ARG A 330 -28.77 16.39 -2.22
CA ARG A 330 -27.31 16.58 -2.22
C ARG A 330 -26.64 15.25 -1.94
N VAL A 331 -25.46 15.01 -2.52
CA VAL A 331 -24.73 13.75 -2.37
C VAL A 331 -23.34 14.03 -1.82
N VAL A 332 -23.01 13.40 -0.69
CA VAL A 332 -21.66 13.41 -0.11
C VAL A 332 -21.05 12.02 -0.26
N LEU A 333 -19.98 11.93 -1.04
CA LEU A 333 -19.20 10.71 -1.18
C LEU A 333 -18.26 10.59 0.02
N THR A 334 -18.31 9.47 0.74
CA THR A 334 -17.47 9.27 1.94
C THR A 334 -16.52 8.08 1.74
N GLY A 335 -15.25 8.28 2.05
CA GLY A 335 -14.22 7.26 1.88
C GLY A 335 -13.25 7.20 3.05
N HIS A 336 -13.15 6.03 3.68
CA HIS A 336 -12.17 5.75 4.73
C HIS A 336 -10.98 4.96 4.15
N SER A 337 -9.75 5.28 4.57
CA SER A 337 -8.54 4.57 4.15
C SER A 337 -8.43 4.48 2.63
N GLN A 338 -8.30 3.29 2.05
CA GLN A 338 -8.31 3.08 0.61
C GLN A 338 -9.58 3.59 -0.09
N GLY A 339 -10.73 3.54 0.56
CA GLY A 339 -11.99 4.08 0.04
C GLY A 339 -11.90 5.58 -0.26
N SER A 340 -11.05 6.33 0.45
CA SER A 340 -10.82 7.75 0.13
C SER A 340 -10.21 7.96 -1.25
N VAL A 341 -9.36 7.04 -1.71
CA VAL A 341 -8.77 7.08 -3.05
C VAL A 341 -9.85 6.83 -4.10
N LEU A 342 -10.67 5.81 -3.89
CA LEU A 342 -11.78 5.48 -4.77
C LEU A 342 -12.81 6.61 -4.85
N MET A 343 -13.16 7.21 -3.72
CA MET A 343 -14.13 8.31 -3.68
C MET A 343 -13.58 9.60 -4.29
N ALA A 344 -12.29 9.88 -4.17
CA ALA A 344 -11.69 11.02 -4.88
C ALA A 344 -11.75 10.83 -6.40
N VAL A 345 -11.45 9.62 -6.90
CA VAL A 345 -11.57 9.30 -8.34
C VAL A 345 -13.04 9.34 -8.78
N ALA A 346 -13.96 8.79 -7.98
CA ALA A 346 -15.39 8.82 -8.26
C ALA A 346 -15.95 10.25 -8.26
N ALA A 347 -15.53 11.11 -7.33
CA ALA A 347 -15.91 12.52 -7.30
C ALA A 347 -15.43 13.24 -8.56
N ALA A 348 -14.16 13.07 -8.96
CA ALA A 348 -13.64 13.67 -10.18
C ALA A 348 -14.44 13.22 -11.43
N ARG A 349 -14.67 11.91 -11.57
CA ARG A 349 -15.48 11.34 -12.66
C ARG A 349 -16.92 11.86 -12.65
N LEU A 350 -17.55 11.93 -11.49
CA LEU A 350 -18.92 12.41 -11.32
C LEU A 350 -19.02 13.88 -11.76
N LEU A 351 -18.11 14.73 -11.29
CA LEU A 351 -18.08 16.15 -11.67
C LEU A 351 -17.83 16.35 -13.18
N ASP A 352 -17.06 15.47 -13.84
CA ASP A 352 -16.85 15.50 -15.30
C ASP A 352 -18.11 15.16 -16.10
N THR A 353 -19.02 14.37 -15.52
CA THR A 353 -20.26 13.94 -16.17
C THR A 353 -21.48 14.83 -15.87
N LEU A 354 -21.44 15.62 -14.79
CA LEU A 354 -22.57 16.43 -14.34
C LEU A 354 -22.60 17.82 -14.99
N PRO A 355 -23.80 18.35 -15.29
CA PRO A 355 -23.98 19.77 -15.59
C PRO A 355 -23.46 20.67 -14.46
N ALA A 356 -23.00 21.88 -14.79
CA ALA A 356 -22.41 22.80 -13.82
C ALA A 356 -23.34 23.10 -12.62
N ALA A 357 -24.66 23.19 -12.85
CA ALA A 357 -25.65 23.41 -11.81
C ALA A 357 -25.72 22.29 -10.76
N ASP A 358 -25.37 21.06 -11.14
CA ASP A 358 -25.46 19.88 -10.26
C ASP A 358 -24.15 19.60 -9.52
N GLN A 359 -23.03 20.09 -10.05
CA GLN A 359 -21.71 19.96 -9.43
C GLN A 359 -21.68 20.59 -8.02
N GLU A 360 -22.50 21.61 -7.79
CA GLU A 360 -22.55 22.28 -6.48
C GLU A 360 -23.18 21.45 -5.36
N ARG A 361 -23.90 20.38 -5.71
CA ARG A 361 -24.60 19.48 -4.78
C ARG A 361 -23.77 18.25 -4.44
N VAL A 362 -22.51 18.20 -4.91
CA VAL A 362 -21.57 17.09 -4.67
C VAL A 362 -20.55 17.49 -3.62
N GLY A 363 -20.44 16.68 -2.57
CA GLY A 363 -19.42 16.76 -1.54
C GLY A 363 -18.54 15.52 -1.45
N LEU A 364 -17.38 15.67 -0.81
CA LEU A 364 -16.43 14.60 -0.58
C LEU A 364 -15.94 14.63 0.87
N VAL A 365 -16.04 13.51 1.57
CA VAL A 365 -15.43 13.33 2.90
C VAL A 365 -14.41 12.20 2.82
N THR A 366 -13.15 12.50 3.13
CA THR A 366 -12.08 11.52 3.21
C THR A 366 -11.60 11.36 4.64
N ALA A 367 -11.41 10.13 5.12
CA ALA A 367 -10.94 9.89 6.49
C ALA A 367 -9.80 8.89 6.56
N GLY A 368 -8.78 9.19 7.36
CA GLY A 368 -7.58 8.35 7.46
C GLY A 368 -6.94 8.09 6.10
N SER A 369 -6.88 9.12 5.25
CA SER A 369 -6.58 8.95 3.83
C SER A 369 -5.07 8.87 3.53
N PRO A 370 -4.62 7.92 2.68
CA PRO A 370 -3.24 7.85 2.21
C PRO A 370 -2.96 8.72 0.96
N LEU A 371 -3.94 9.54 0.50
CA LEU A 371 -3.88 10.26 -0.78
C LEU A 371 -2.62 11.12 -0.95
N GLN A 372 -2.34 12.02 0.01
CA GLN A 372 -1.23 12.96 -0.10
C GLN A 372 0.11 12.29 0.23
N TRP A 373 0.24 11.65 1.40
CA TRP A 373 1.54 11.21 1.90
C TRP A 373 2.09 9.96 1.18
N ALA A 374 1.21 9.10 0.65
CA ALA A 374 1.60 7.85 -0.02
C ALA A 374 1.25 7.86 -1.50
N TYR A 375 -0.04 7.92 -1.88
CA TYR A 375 -0.47 7.67 -3.26
C TYR A 375 0.10 8.67 -4.25
N SER A 376 -0.02 9.97 -3.97
CA SER A 376 0.48 11.01 -4.88
C SER A 376 2.01 10.99 -5.04
N ARG A 377 2.72 10.34 -4.11
CA ARG A 377 4.17 10.25 -4.09
C ARG A 377 4.71 8.94 -4.65
N ALA A 378 4.01 7.83 -4.39
CA ALA A 378 4.37 6.50 -4.89
C ALA A 378 3.89 6.29 -6.34
N PHE A 379 2.76 6.88 -6.71
CA PHE A 379 2.11 6.72 -8.02
C PHE A 379 1.77 8.08 -8.65
N PRO A 380 2.77 8.97 -8.84
CA PRO A 380 2.53 10.34 -9.31
C PRO A 380 1.94 10.43 -10.71
N ALA A 381 2.06 9.38 -11.54
CA ALA A 381 1.48 9.33 -12.87
C ALA A 381 -0.03 9.07 -12.87
N VAL A 382 -0.57 8.49 -11.79
CA VAL A 382 -2.00 8.11 -11.69
C VAL A 382 -2.74 9.07 -10.78
N LEU A 383 -2.14 9.47 -9.66
CA LEU A 383 -2.74 10.39 -8.68
C LEU A 383 -1.80 11.56 -8.42
N ALA A 384 -1.52 12.35 -9.46
CA ALA A 384 -0.65 13.52 -9.32
C ALA A 384 -1.19 14.51 -8.28
N HIS A 385 -0.29 15.18 -7.56
CA HIS A 385 -0.64 16.26 -6.63
C HIS A 385 -1.51 17.34 -7.31
N SER A 386 -1.23 17.67 -8.58
CA SER A 386 -2.03 18.62 -9.37
C SER A 386 -3.48 18.16 -9.58
N SER A 387 -3.72 16.86 -9.73
CA SER A 387 -5.08 16.32 -9.87
C SER A 387 -5.87 16.47 -8.57
N LEU A 388 -5.21 16.29 -7.42
CA LEU A 388 -5.82 16.56 -6.11
C LEU A 388 -6.10 18.06 -5.93
N ALA A 389 -5.18 18.93 -6.35
CA ALA A 389 -5.39 20.38 -6.32
C ALA A 389 -6.59 20.80 -7.20
N GLN A 390 -6.69 20.27 -8.43
CA GLN A 390 -7.83 20.53 -9.33
C GLN A 390 -9.16 20.02 -8.76
N LEU A 391 -9.16 18.83 -8.15
CA LEU A 391 -10.35 18.31 -7.48
C LEU A 391 -10.75 19.19 -6.29
N SER A 392 -9.77 19.66 -5.50
CA SER A 392 -10.00 20.58 -4.40
C SER A 392 -10.54 21.93 -4.85
N ASP A 393 -10.08 22.44 -5.99
CA ASP A 393 -10.57 23.69 -6.57
C ASP A 393 -12.05 23.56 -7.00
N ARG A 394 -12.40 22.46 -7.70
CA ARG A 394 -13.78 22.19 -8.14
C ARG A 394 -14.76 21.95 -7.00
N LEU A 395 -14.31 21.29 -5.93
CA LEU A 395 -15.15 21.02 -4.76
C LEU A 395 -15.18 22.19 -3.78
N GLY A 396 -14.14 23.04 -3.75
CA GLY A 396 -14.01 24.13 -2.79
C GLY A 396 -14.09 23.62 -1.35
N GLU A 397 -14.95 24.25 -0.55
CA GLU A 397 -15.23 23.85 0.85
C GLU A 397 -16.01 22.53 0.97
N ARG A 398 -16.48 21.94 -0.13
CA ARG A 398 -17.25 20.68 -0.09
C ARG A 398 -16.39 19.43 -0.01
N TRP A 399 -15.06 19.56 -0.05
CA TRP A 399 -14.16 18.48 0.31
C TRP A 399 -13.65 18.67 1.73
N ARG A 400 -14.04 17.77 2.65
CA ARG A 400 -13.53 17.72 4.02
C ARG A 400 -12.70 16.46 4.25
N SER A 401 -11.52 16.62 4.86
CA SER A 401 -10.63 15.50 5.14
C SER A 401 -10.37 15.38 6.64
N LEU A 402 -10.64 14.21 7.23
CA LEU A 402 -10.45 13.93 8.65
C LEU A 402 -9.19 13.08 8.84
N CYS A 403 -8.29 13.52 9.71
CA CYS A 403 -7.07 12.79 10.00
C CYS A 403 -6.71 12.81 11.49
N ARG A 404 -5.93 11.82 11.91
CA ARG A 404 -5.30 11.75 13.23
C ARG A 404 -3.81 11.64 13.03
N GLY A 405 -3.01 12.39 13.79
CA GLY A 405 -1.56 12.24 13.66
C GLY A 405 -1.00 10.94 14.25
N THR A 406 -1.81 10.18 15.00
CA THR A 406 -1.49 8.82 15.48
C THR A 406 -1.76 7.72 14.45
N ASP A 407 -2.37 8.04 13.32
CA ASP A 407 -2.69 7.11 12.24
C ASP A 407 -1.45 6.84 11.37
N PRO A 408 -0.96 5.59 11.28
CA PRO A 408 0.22 5.26 10.47
C PRO A 408 -0.09 4.99 8.99
N LEU A 409 -1.37 4.93 8.60
CA LEU A 409 -1.81 4.66 7.22
C LEU A 409 -2.46 5.89 6.60
N GLY A 410 -3.18 6.66 7.40
CA GLY A 410 -3.81 7.91 7.01
C GLY A 410 -2.97 9.14 7.36
N GLY A 411 -3.22 10.24 6.66
CA GLY A 411 -2.64 11.54 7.00
C GLY A 411 -3.50 12.68 6.46
N ALA A 412 -2.99 13.90 6.60
CA ALA A 412 -3.63 15.03 5.94
C ALA A 412 -3.57 14.89 4.43
N VAL A 413 -4.63 15.37 3.77
CA VAL A 413 -4.78 15.32 2.32
C VAL A 413 -4.64 16.71 1.72
N THR A 414 -5.27 17.69 2.36
CA THR A 414 -5.41 19.07 1.84
C THR A 414 -4.38 20.02 2.43
N THR A 415 -3.68 19.63 3.51
CA THR A 415 -2.73 20.50 4.22
C THR A 415 -1.35 19.87 4.45
N TRP A 416 -0.32 20.71 4.53
CA TRP A 416 1.05 20.34 4.86
C TRP A 416 1.81 21.52 5.49
N GLY A 417 3.09 21.31 5.81
CA GLY A 417 3.95 22.36 6.38
C GLY A 417 3.43 22.91 7.71
N ARG A 418 2.78 22.05 8.50
CA ARG A 418 2.13 22.45 9.74
C ARG A 418 3.14 22.89 10.78
N GLN A 419 2.78 23.94 11.52
CA GLN A 419 3.55 24.45 12.64
C GLN A 419 2.64 25.07 13.69
N VAL A 420 3.03 25.01 14.96
CA VAL A 420 2.32 25.70 16.04
C VAL A 420 3.04 26.99 16.38
N PHE A 421 2.32 28.11 16.33
CA PHE A 421 2.84 29.42 16.70
C PHE A 421 1.79 30.16 17.55
N HIS A 422 2.21 30.69 18.70
CA HIS A 422 1.34 31.39 19.65
C HIS A 422 0.02 30.65 19.98
N GLY A 423 0.12 29.33 20.22
CA GLY A 423 -1.04 28.50 20.56
C GLY A 423 -2.01 28.25 19.39
N LYS A 424 -1.62 28.56 18.16
CA LYS A 424 -2.42 28.31 16.96
C LYS A 424 -1.70 27.38 16.00
N LEU A 425 -2.45 26.48 15.36
CA LEU A 425 -1.94 25.63 14.29
C LEU A 425 -1.99 26.40 12.97
N LEU A 426 -0.86 26.52 12.29
CA LEU A 426 -0.70 27.12 10.98
C LEU A 426 -0.32 26.03 9.97
N GLY A 427 -0.59 26.28 8.69
CA GLY A 427 -0.10 25.42 7.61
C GLY A 427 -0.45 25.96 6.24
N ILE A 428 -0.19 25.14 5.23
CA ILE A 428 -0.32 25.46 3.82
C ILE A 428 -1.32 24.48 3.20
N GLY A 429 -2.21 24.99 2.34
CA GLY A 429 -3.10 24.19 1.50
C GLY A 429 -2.77 24.30 0.02
N PHE A 430 -3.60 23.71 -0.84
CA PHE A 430 -3.39 23.69 -2.30
C PHE A 430 -3.20 25.08 -2.94
N THR A 431 -3.88 26.10 -2.42
CA THR A 431 -3.83 27.47 -2.95
C THR A 431 -2.82 28.38 -2.23
N GLY A 432 -2.12 27.90 -1.20
CA GLY A 432 -1.14 28.66 -0.45
C GLY A 432 -1.34 28.63 1.07
N PRO A 433 -0.76 29.61 1.80
CA PRO A 433 -0.90 29.70 3.25
C PRO A 433 -2.36 29.81 3.68
N LEU A 434 -2.74 29.06 4.71
CA LEU A 434 -4.11 29.06 5.25
C LEU A 434 -4.23 29.96 6.47
N PRO A 435 -5.45 30.45 6.78
CA PRO A 435 -5.76 31.03 8.08
C PRO A 435 -5.42 30.06 9.23
N PRO A 436 -5.15 30.57 10.44
CA PRO A 436 -4.92 29.72 11.61
C PRO A 436 -6.10 28.78 11.86
N ALA A 437 -5.79 27.55 12.27
CA ALA A 437 -6.81 26.54 12.49
C ALA A 437 -7.84 27.00 13.54
N THR A 438 -9.11 26.72 13.27
CA THR A 438 -10.19 26.93 14.22
C THR A 438 -10.37 25.69 15.08
N ARG A 439 -10.74 25.88 16.35
CA ARG A 439 -11.01 24.75 17.24
C ARG A 439 -12.50 24.42 17.19
N GLY A 440 -12.84 23.21 16.78
CA GLY A 440 -14.19 22.67 16.85
C GLY A 440 -14.62 22.37 18.28
N ARG A 441 -15.94 22.28 18.50
CA ARG A 441 -16.55 22.04 19.82
C ARG A 441 -16.01 20.80 20.53
N ASN A 442 -15.61 19.79 19.77
CA ASN A 442 -15.13 18.49 20.26
C ASN A 442 -13.60 18.40 20.33
N GLY A 443 -12.90 19.53 20.20
CA GLY A 443 -11.45 19.62 20.31
C GLY A 443 -10.67 19.39 19.02
N ALA A 444 -11.35 19.04 17.92
CA ALA A 444 -10.74 18.96 16.60
C ALA A 444 -10.18 20.33 16.17
N LEU A 445 -9.04 20.34 15.48
CA LEU A 445 -8.48 21.55 14.88
C LEU A 445 -8.75 21.52 13.38
N VAL A 446 -9.50 22.49 12.87
CA VAL A 446 -9.87 22.59 11.46
C VAL A 446 -8.95 23.61 10.79
N LEU A 447 -8.07 23.14 9.91
CA LEU A 447 -7.10 23.94 9.17
C LEU A 447 -7.49 23.90 7.68
N GLY A 448 -8.16 24.94 7.20
CA GLY A 448 -8.82 24.91 5.90
C GLY A 448 -9.79 23.73 5.82
N ASN A 449 -9.64 22.88 4.82
CA ASN A 449 -10.49 21.71 4.61
C ASN A 449 -10.08 20.45 5.41
N GLU A 450 -9.06 20.55 6.27
CA GLU A 450 -8.54 19.42 7.06
C GLU A 450 -8.98 19.49 8.53
N HIS A 451 -9.64 18.45 9.01
CA HIS A 451 -10.06 18.26 10.39
C HIS A 451 -9.06 17.33 11.10
N TRP A 452 -8.28 17.91 12.01
CA TRP A 452 -7.36 17.19 12.89
C TRP A 452 -8.07 16.72 14.14
N LEU A 453 -8.32 15.42 14.24
CA LEU A 453 -9.04 14.84 15.36
C LEU A 453 -8.10 14.59 16.55
N PRO A 454 -8.52 14.90 17.79
CA PRO A 454 -7.81 14.46 18.97
C PRO A 454 -7.87 12.92 19.09
N ASP A 455 -6.74 12.30 19.38
CA ASP A 455 -6.66 10.86 19.66
C ASP A 455 -5.76 10.64 20.88
N PRO A 456 -6.26 10.13 22.02
CA PRO A 456 -7.63 9.64 22.29
C PRO A 456 -8.76 10.69 22.17
N GLN A 457 -9.98 10.22 21.89
CA GLN A 457 -11.18 11.06 21.95
C GLN A 457 -11.38 11.63 23.36
N ALA A 458 -11.93 12.85 23.46
CA ALA A 458 -12.09 13.56 24.74
C ALA A 458 -12.97 12.82 25.77
N GLY A 459 -13.97 12.07 25.30
CA GLY A 459 -14.89 11.34 26.16
C GLY A 459 -16.08 10.83 25.37
N PRO A 460 -16.99 10.08 26.02
CA PRO A 460 -18.19 9.58 25.39
C PRO A 460 -19.14 10.73 25.02
N VAL A 461 -19.73 10.63 23.83
CA VAL A 461 -20.75 11.55 23.34
C VAL A 461 -22.08 10.80 23.24
N PRO A 462 -23.20 11.35 23.75
CA PRO A 462 -24.50 10.69 23.64
C PRO A 462 -24.84 10.28 22.20
N GLY A 463 -25.33 9.06 22.02
CA GLY A 463 -25.72 8.53 20.70
C GLY A 463 -24.56 8.04 19.83
N ARG A 464 -23.31 8.09 20.31
CA ARG A 464 -22.12 7.63 19.56
C ARG A 464 -21.39 6.52 20.31
N GLN A 465 -20.84 5.59 19.55
CA GLN A 465 -19.89 4.62 20.10
C GLN A 465 -18.65 5.36 20.58
N TRP A 466 -18.12 4.95 21.73
CA TRP A 466 -16.91 5.55 22.28
C TRP A 466 -15.94 4.46 22.70
N HIS A 467 -14.67 4.68 22.38
CA HIS A 467 -13.60 3.75 22.69
C HIS A 467 -12.50 4.45 23.50
N PRO A 468 -12.09 3.89 24.65
CA PRO A 468 -10.99 4.44 25.41
C PRO A 468 -9.65 4.24 24.69
N GLY A 469 -8.74 5.21 24.85
CA GLY A 469 -7.37 5.11 24.37
C GLY A 469 -7.16 5.51 22.91
N VAL A 470 -5.97 5.19 22.39
CA VAL A 470 -5.50 5.65 21.08
C VAL A 470 -6.10 4.79 19.96
N LEU A 471 -6.92 5.39 19.10
CA LEU A 471 -7.66 4.73 18.02
C LEU A 471 -6.81 4.51 16.77
N ARG A 472 -5.86 5.40 16.48
CA ARG A 472 -5.02 5.37 15.27
C ARG A 472 -5.90 5.40 14.01
N HIS A 473 -5.74 4.41 13.13
CA HIS A 473 -6.46 4.28 11.86
C HIS A 473 -7.94 3.86 11.98
N ARG A 474 -8.42 3.53 13.18
CA ARG A 474 -9.74 2.92 13.38
C ARG A 474 -10.80 3.96 13.71
N ASP A 475 -12.02 3.70 13.26
CA ASP A 475 -13.24 4.34 13.77
C ASP A 475 -13.21 5.88 13.75
N TYR A 476 -13.08 6.45 12.55
CA TYR A 476 -13.24 7.89 12.33
C TYR A 476 -14.68 8.35 12.45
N THR A 477 -15.63 7.44 12.15
CA THR A 477 -17.07 7.69 12.15
C THR A 477 -17.66 7.92 13.53
N SER A 478 -17.06 7.39 14.60
CA SER A 478 -17.51 7.65 15.96
C SER A 478 -17.22 9.06 16.46
N ASP A 479 -16.22 9.74 15.88
CA ASP A 479 -15.89 11.10 16.26
C ASP A 479 -17.04 12.05 15.86
N PRO A 480 -17.56 12.87 16.78
CA PRO A 480 -18.65 13.80 16.46
C PRO A 480 -18.29 14.83 15.38
N GLU A 481 -17.01 15.06 15.11
CA GLU A 481 -16.58 15.89 13.97
C GLU A 481 -16.95 15.26 12.61
N TRP A 482 -17.24 13.95 12.55
CA TRP A 482 -17.69 13.28 11.34
C TRP A 482 -18.96 13.90 10.75
N ASP A 483 -20.00 14.10 11.56
CA ASP A 483 -21.28 14.64 11.08
C ASP A 483 -21.11 16.07 10.58
N ARG A 484 -20.31 16.86 11.31
CA ARG A 484 -19.97 18.22 10.91
C ARG A 484 -19.24 18.25 9.58
N ALA A 485 -18.25 17.38 9.38
CA ALA A 485 -17.55 17.28 8.11
C ALA A 485 -18.48 16.88 6.95
N VAL A 486 -19.45 15.99 7.20
CA VAL A 486 -20.49 15.63 6.21
C VAL A 486 -21.43 16.80 5.93
N ALA A 487 -21.87 17.55 6.95
CA ALA A 487 -22.73 18.71 6.79
C ALA A 487 -22.05 19.84 6.02
N LEU A 488 -20.78 20.15 6.35
CA LEU A 488 -19.95 21.09 5.61
C LEU A 488 -19.73 20.62 4.16
N ALA A 489 -19.43 19.33 3.94
CA ALA A 489 -19.27 18.77 2.60
C ALA A 489 -20.57 18.83 1.78
N ALA A 490 -21.73 18.68 2.43
CA ALA A 490 -23.03 18.88 1.80
C ALA A 490 -23.36 20.36 1.55
N GLY A 491 -22.64 21.31 2.17
CA GLY A 491 -22.98 22.74 2.15
C GLY A 491 -24.25 23.06 2.94
N LEU A 492 -24.53 22.30 4.01
CA LEU A 492 -25.63 22.53 4.94
C LEU A 492 -25.22 23.39 6.14
N GLU A 493 -23.93 23.44 6.43
CA GLU A 493 -23.31 24.32 7.42
C GLU A 493 -22.23 25.16 6.75
N SER A 494 -21.98 26.36 7.27
CA SER A 494 -20.82 27.19 6.92
C SER A 494 -19.77 27.15 8.03
N GLU A 495 -18.49 27.40 7.72
CA GLU A 495 -17.45 27.47 8.76
C GLU A 495 -17.73 28.54 9.82
N SER A 496 -18.47 29.60 9.47
CA SER A 496 -18.92 30.66 10.38
C SER A 496 -19.92 30.21 11.44
N ASP A 497 -20.74 29.20 11.17
CA ASP A 497 -21.78 28.74 12.12
C ASP A 497 -21.19 28.05 13.35
N GLY A 498 -19.93 27.58 13.26
CA GLY A 498 -19.17 27.05 14.39
C GLY A 498 -18.58 28.11 15.32
N GLN A 499 -18.59 29.40 14.92
CA GLN A 499 -18.11 30.52 15.73
C GLN A 499 -19.24 31.09 16.60
N GLY A 500 -19.73 30.29 17.55
CA GLY A 500 -20.50 30.75 18.70
C GLY A 500 -21.79 31.53 18.42
N SER A 501 -22.92 30.81 18.28
CA SER A 501 -24.18 31.32 18.80
C SER A 501 -24.38 30.80 20.23
N PRO A 502 -24.55 31.67 21.26
CA PRO A 502 -24.94 31.26 22.61
C PRO A 502 -26.40 30.79 22.71
N PHE A 503 -27.17 30.81 21.62
CA PHE A 503 -28.60 30.52 21.63
C PHE A 503 -28.95 29.40 20.66
N GLY A 504 -28.73 28.17 21.11
CA GLY A 504 -29.42 26.98 20.61
C GLY A 504 -30.58 26.63 21.54
N GLY A 505 -31.61 27.49 21.59
CA GLY A 505 -32.91 27.08 22.12
C GLY A 505 -33.66 26.25 21.07
N PRO A 506 -34.55 25.32 21.46
CA PRO A 506 -35.37 24.59 20.50
C PRO A 506 -36.20 25.57 19.68
N SER A 507 -36.15 25.44 18.35
CA SER A 507 -37.04 26.18 17.45
C SER A 507 -38.50 26.01 17.91
N PRO A 508 -39.32 27.07 17.98
CA PRO A 508 -40.72 26.90 18.31
C PRO A 508 -41.38 26.12 17.17
N CYS A 509 -42.00 24.98 17.49
CA CYS A 509 -43.03 24.41 16.63
C CYS A 509 -44.07 25.49 16.35
N HIS A 510 -44.21 25.90 15.09
CA HIS A 510 -45.42 26.52 14.60
C HIS A 510 -46.57 25.53 14.85
N ARG A 511 -47.35 25.78 15.90
CA ARG A 511 -48.75 25.38 15.92
C ARG A 511 -49.50 26.47 15.17
N ASP A 512 -49.75 26.21 13.89
CA ASP A 512 -50.83 26.91 13.22
C ASP A 512 -52.10 26.11 13.49
N THR A 513 -52.96 26.73 14.29
CA THR A 513 -54.38 26.44 14.39
C THR A 513 -55.07 26.89 13.11
N GLU A 514 -55.71 25.95 12.41
CA GLU A 514 -57.09 26.04 11.91
C GLU A 514 -57.67 24.63 11.80
#